data_AF-A0A0C9R213-F1
#
_entry.id   AF-A0A0C9R213-F1
#
_cell.length_a   1.000
_cell.length_b   1.000
_cell.length_c   1.000
_cell.angle_alpha   90.00
_cell.angle_beta   90.00
_cell.angle_gamma   90.00
#
_symmetry.space_group_name_H-M   'P 1'
#
loop_
_entity.id
_entity.type
_entity.pdbx_description
1 polymer ?
#
loop_
_entity_poly.entity_id
_entity_poly.type
_entity_poly.pdbx_seq_one_letter_code
_entity_poly.pdbx_strand_id
1 'polypeptide(L)'
;DMDLQITLESILTVETLIELAEPQNRIQMLTLLVPVLINYLAEPAKLRTLPKYQRHLHEQALQWLMKIGPKYPQEFKTLMGQTLELRQKLEAAIRSQQQSINIANKANELQMRGGLAKPQKPTIKLKTDFSNFQ
;
A
#
# COMPACT_ATOMS: atom_id res chain seq x y z
N ASP A 1 -16.29 -7.29 7.78
CA ASP A 1 -16.49 -5.84 7.63
C ASP A 1 -16.62 -5.13 8.97
N MET A 2 -17.53 -5.54 9.86
CA MET A 2 -17.67 -4.96 11.19
C MET A 2 -16.37 -4.98 12.02
N ASP A 3 -15.68 -6.12 12.11
CA ASP A 3 -14.43 -6.23 12.90
C ASP A 3 -13.31 -5.32 12.39
N LEU A 4 -13.22 -5.17 11.07
CA LEU A 4 -12.26 -4.27 10.43
C LEU A 4 -12.59 -2.82 10.80
N GLN A 5 -13.86 -2.43 10.70
CA GLN A 5 -14.29 -1.08 11.06
C GLN A 5 -14.03 -0.78 12.54
N ILE A 6 -14.38 -1.69 13.45
CA ILE A 6 -14.09 -1.54 14.88
C ILE A 6 -12.59 -1.37 15.12
N THR A 7 -11.75 -2.16 14.42
CA THR A 7 -10.30 -2.04 14.52
C THR A 7 -9.80 -0.68 14.06
N LEU A 8 -10.29 -0.18 12.92
CA LEU A 8 -9.89 1.12 12.38
C LEU A 8 -10.34 2.28 13.28
N GLU A 9 -11.57 2.24 13.77
CA GLU A 9 -12.10 3.25 14.72
C GLU A 9 -11.33 3.21 16.06
N SER A 10 -10.91 2.03 16.51
CA SER A 10 -10.07 1.90 17.70
C SER A 10 -8.70 2.58 17.50
N ILE A 11 -8.10 2.42 16.32
CA ILE A 11 -6.83 3.08 15.97
C ILE A 11 -7.03 4.61 15.90
N LEU A 12 -8.09 5.08 15.25
CA LEU A 12 -8.43 6.51 15.18
C LEU A 12 -8.67 7.12 16.56
N THR A 13 -9.32 6.38 17.45
CA THR A 13 -9.53 6.80 18.84
C THR A 13 -8.18 7.00 19.53
N VAL A 14 -7.25 6.05 19.40
CA VAL A 14 -5.90 6.19 19.98
C VAL A 14 -5.12 7.35 19.33
N GLU A 15 -5.19 7.52 18.01
CA GLU A 15 -4.59 8.66 17.30
C GLU A 15 -5.10 9.99 17.86
N THR A 16 -6.41 10.12 18.07
CA THR A 16 -7.04 11.30 18.64
C THR A 16 -6.56 11.57 20.07
N LEU A 17 -6.44 10.52 20.90
CA LEU A 17 -5.92 10.64 22.25
C LEU A 17 -4.45 11.10 22.27
N ILE A 18 -3.63 10.66 21.31
CA ILE A 18 -2.23 11.10 21.18
C ILE A 18 -2.16 12.59 20.85
N GLU A 19 -3.07 13.10 20.02
CA GLU A 19 -3.13 14.54 19.69
C GLU A 19 -3.49 15.39 20.91
N LEU A 20 -4.43 14.91 21.73
CA LEU A 20 -4.87 15.57 22.96
C LEU A 20 -3.86 15.44 24.11
N ALA A 21 -3.00 14.43 24.09
CA ALA A 21 -2.00 14.22 25.12
C ALA A 21 -0.95 15.35 25.13
N GLU A 22 -0.53 15.71 26.34
CA GLU A 22 0.60 16.62 26.56
C GLU A 22 1.86 16.07 25.87
N PRO A 23 2.75 16.93 25.31
CA PRO A 23 3.90 16.48 24.54
C PRO A 23 4.77 15.41 25.23
N GLN A 24 5.00 15.54 26.54
CA GLN A 24 5.78 14.61 27.35
C GLN A 24 5.18 13.19 27.43
N ASN A 25 3.87 13.05 27.21
CA ASN A 25 3.12 11.80 27.33
C ASN A 25 2.91 11.09 25.97
N ARG A 26 3.21 11.77 24.86
CA ARG A 26 2.97 11.26 23.51
C ARG A 26 3.83 10.05 23.19
N ILE A 27 5.09 10.05 23.64
CA ILE A 27 6.03 8.95 23.35
C ILE A 27 5.55 7.64 23.98
N GLN A 28 4.97 7.66 25.17
CA GLN A 28 4.44 6.46 25.83
C GLN A 28 3.28 5.88 25.04
N MET A 29 2.35 6.72 24.57
CA MET A 29 1.23 6.26 23.73
C MET A 29 1.70 5.75 22.36
N LEU A 30 2.66 6.43 21.73
CA LEU A 30 3.26 5.98 20.47
C LEU A 30 4.00 4.65 20.62
N THR A 31 4.63 4.42 21.78
CA THR A 31 5.28 3.14 22.10
C THR A 31 4.28 1.97 22.13
N LEU A 32 3.01 2.25 22.44
CA LEU A 32 1.94 1.25 22.37
C LEU A 32 1.41 1.09 20.94
N LEU A 33 1.12 2.19 20.25
CA LEU A 33 0.45 2.18 18.95
C LEU A 33 1.35 1.69 17.80
N VAL A 34 2.60 2.19 17.72
CA VAL A 34 3.47 1.92 16.57
C VAL A 34 3.77 0.43 16.38
N PRO A 35 4.10 -0.36 17.42
CA PRO A 35 4.30 -1.80 17.25
C PRO A 35 3.04 -2.54 16.78
N VAL A 36 1.85 -2.12 17.24
CA VAL A 36 0.57 -2.70 16.80
C VAL A 36 0.37 -2.46 15.31
N LEU A 37 0.58 -1.23 14.84
CA LEU A 37 0.48 -0.91 13.41
C LEU A 37 1.50 -1.69 12.57
N ILE A 38 2.75 -1.80 13.04
CA ILE A 38 3.79 -2.59 12.35
C ILE A 38 3.41 -4.08 12.29
N ASN A 39 2.74 -4.60 13.32
CA ASN A 39 2.28 -5.98 13.33
C ASN A 39 1.21 -6.27 12.28
N TYR A 40 0.38 -5.29 11.94
CA TYR A 40 -0.56 -5.38 10.81
C TYR A 40 0.09 -5.32 9.44
N LEU A 41 1.38 -4.96 9.33
CA LEU A 41 2.06 -4.99 8.05
C LEU A 41 2.31 -6.42 7.60
N ALA A 42 1.83 -6.73 6.39
CA ALA A 42 2.12 -7.98 5.72
C ALA A 42 3.58 -8.04 5.25
N GLU A 43 4.16 -9.24 5.27
CA GLU A 43 5.36 -9.50 4.49
C GLU A 43 5.04 -9.32 2.99
N PRO A 44 5.91 -8.67 2.20
CA PRO A 44 5.67 -8.42 0.78
C PRO A 44 5.31 -9.67 -0.03
N ALA A 45 5.92 -10.81 0.28
CA ALA A 45 5.67 -12.08 -0.39
C ALA A 45 4.26 -12.65 -0.12
N LYS A 46 3.69 -12.34 1.04
CA LYS A 46 2.39 -12.86 1.49
C LYS A 46 1.24 -11.90 1.18
N LEU A 47 1.51 -10.61 0.95
CA LEU A 47 0.49 -9.58 0.81
C LEU A 47 -0.62 -9.95 -0.18
N ARG A 48 -0.28 -10.54 -1.33
CA ARG A 48 -1.26 -10.92 -2.37
C ARG A 48 -2.15 -12.10 -2.00
N THR A 49 -1.70 -12.98 -1.11
CA THR A 49 -2.43 -14.17 -0.69
C THR A 49 -3.29 -13.92 0.55
N LEU A 50 -3.13 -12.77 1.21
CA LEU A 50 -3.90 -12.44 2.40
C LEU A 50 -5.39 -12.20 2.08
N PRO A 51 -6.29 -12.55 3.01
CA PRO A 51 -7.68 -12.12 3.00
C PRO A 51 -7.82 -10.62 2.77
N LYS A 52 -8.92 -10.21 2.12
CA LYS A 52 -9.19 -8.80 1.79
C LYS A 52 -9.11 -7.88 3.02
N TYR A 53 -9.61 -8.33 4.17
CA TYR A 53 -9.58 -7.54 5.41
C TYR A 53 -8.14 -7.26 5.89
N GLN A 54 -7.25 -8.25 5.82
CA GLN A 54 -5.85 -8.08 6.24
C GLN A 54 -5.07 -7.19 5.27
N ARG A 55 -5.36 -7.29 3.96
CA ARG A 55 -4.78 -6.38 2.97
C ARG A 55 -5.19 -4.94 3.25
N HIS A 56 -6.48 -4.70 3.53
CA HIS A 56 -6.95 -3.37 3.89
C HIS A 56 -6.30 -2.85 5.18
N LEU A 57 -6.21 -3.70 6.20
CA LEU A 57 -5.57 -3.34 7.46
C LEU A 57 -4.08 -3.02 7.27
N HIS A 58 -3.36 -3.78 6.43
CA HIS A 58 -1.99 -3.47 6.04
C HIS A 58 -1.88 -2.09 5.38
N GLU A 59 -2.74 -1.79 4.41
CA GLU A 59 -2.75 -0.50 3.70
C GLU A 59 -2.98 0.67 4.67
N GLN A 60 -3.99 0.57 5.55
CA GLN A 60 -4.31 1.60 6.54
C GLN A 60 -3.18 1.76 7.57
N ALA A 61 -2.65 0.65 8.10
CA ALA A 61 -1.54 0.67 9.05
C ALA A 61 -0.29 1.34 8.47
N LEU A 62 0.04 1.02 7.20
CA LEU A 62 1.16 1.65 6.51
C LEU A 62 0.94 3.16 6.33
N GLN A 63 -0.27 3.58 5.96
CA GLN A 63 -0.61 5.00 5.84
C GLN A 63 -0.48 5.75 7.18
N TRP A 64 -0.95 5.17 8.28
CA TRP A 64 -0.75 5.77 9.61
C TRP A 64 0.72 5.88 9.98
N LEU A 65 1.51 4.83 9.79
CA LEU A 65 2.95 4.86 10.08
C LEU A 65 3.67 5.93 9.25
N MET A 66 3.30 6.10 7.98
CA MET A 66 3.83 7.16 7.12
C MET A 66 3.42 8.57 7.55
N LYS A 67 2.28 8.73 8.24
CA LYS A 67 1.86 10.01 8.85
C LYS A 67 2.55 10.27 10.18
N ILE A 68 2.69 9.24 11.02
CA ILE A 68 3.31 9.33 12.35
C ILE A 68 4.78 9.75 12.22
N GLY A 69 5.53 9.18 11.28
CA GLY A 69 6.96 9.45 11.13
C GLY A 69 7.31 10.95 11.01
N PRO A 70 6.73 11.70 10.05
CA PRO A 70 6.94 13.13 9.94
C PRO A 70 6.31 13.96 11.07
N LYS A 71 5.22 13.49 11.68
CA LYS A 71 4.50 14.22 12.75
C LYS A 71 5.21 14.16 14.10
N TYR A 72 5.86 13.04 14.41
CA TYR A 72 6.56 12.78 15.67
C TYR A 72 7.97 12.23 15.40
N PRO A 73 8.86 13.00 14.75
CA PRO A 73 10.11 12.47 14.21
C PRO A 73 11.07 11.97 15.28
N GLN A 74 11.12 12.60 16.46
CA GLN A 74 12.04 12.22 17.54
C GLN A 74 11.58 10.93 18.22
N GLU A 75 10.30 10.84 18.54
CA GLU A 75 9.65 9.67 19.13
C GLU A 75 9.74 8.48 18.17
N PHE A 76 9.40 8.70 16.89
CA PHE A 76 9.45 7.65 15.88
C PHE A 76 10.87 7.14 15.65
N LYS A 77 11.87 8.03 15.58
CA LYS A 77 13.29 7.62 15.50
C LYS A 77 13.72 6.81 16.71
N THR A 78 13.28 7.20 17.91
CA THR A 78 13.56 6.47 19.15
C THR A 78 12.99 5.05 19.09
N LEU A 79 11.72 4.90 18.70
CA LEU A 79 11.06 3.60 18.55
C LEU A 79 11.74 2.72 17.50
N MET A 80 12.09 3.28 16.35
CA MET A 80 12.81 2.54 15.29
C MET A 80 14.24 2.14 15.70
N GLY A 81 14.80 2.78 16.73
CA GLY A 81 16.10 2.42 17.32
C GLY A 81 16.02 1.30 18.35
N GLN A 82 14.84 1.05 18.95
CA GLN A 82 14.67 0.04 20.00
C GLN A 82 14.60 -1.39 19.48
N THR A 83 14.06 -1.59 18.27
CA THR A 83 13.86 -2.94 17.72
C THR A 83 14.17 -2.99 16.22
N LEU A 84 15.26 -3.68 15.88
CA LEU A 84 15.69 -3.84 14.49
C LEU A 84 14.63 -4.53 13.62
N GLU A 85 13.95 -5.55 14.16
CA GLU A 85 12.93 -6.31 13.45
C GLU A 85 11.75 -5.42 13.03
N LEU A 86 11.21 -4.61 13.95
CA LEU A 86 10.10 -3.69 13.66
C LEU A 86 10.47 -2.70 12.56
N ARG A 87 11.68 -2.14 12.65
CA ARG A 87 12.23 -1.23 11.65
C ARG A 87 12.34 -1.90 10.29
N GLN A 88 12.93 -3.11 10.21
CA GLN A 88 13.10 -3.84 8.96
C GLN A 88 11.75 -4.18 8.32
N LYS A 89 10.75 -4.58 9.13
CA LYS A 89 9.40 -4.88 8.66
C LYS A 89 8.72 -3.65 8.04
N LEU A 90 8.84 -2.49 8.69
CA LEU A 90 8.35 -1.23 8.12
C LEU A 90 9.08 -0.86 6.82
N GLU A 91 10.41 -0.90 6.80
CA GLU A 91 11.20 -0.59 5.61
C GLU A 91 10.89 -1.53 4.43
N ALA A 92 10.62 -2.81 4.70
CA ALA A 92 10.21 -3.77 3.68
C ALA A 92 8.82 -3.43 3.11
N ALA A 93 7.86 -3.06 3.97
CA ALA A 93 6.52 -2.64 3.55
C ALA A 93 6.55 -1.38 2.69
N ILE A 94 7.32 -0.36 3.09
CA ILE A 94 7.48 0.89 2.32
C ILE A 94 8.10 0.61 0.95
N ARG A 95 9.17 -0.19 0.90
CA ARG A 95 9.83 -0.55 -0.37
C ARG A 95 8.88 -1.30 -1.29
N SER A 96 8.09 -2.23 -0.76
CA SER A 96 7.09 -2.98 -1.52
C SER A 96 6.01 -2.04 -2.10
N GLN A 97 5.53 -1.07 -1.32
CA GLN A 97 4.54 -0.09 -1.77
C GLN A 97 5.11 0.79 -2.90
N GLN A 98 6.34 1.29 -2.75
CA GLN A 98 7.01 2.11 -3.77
C GLN A 98 7.21 1.34 -5.09
N GLN A 99 7.63 0.08 -5.01
CA GLN A 99 7.74 -0.79 -6.18
C GLN A 99 6.38 -0.97 -6.88
N SER A 100 5.32 -1.17 -6.10
CA SER A 100 3.96 -1.34 -6.61
C SER A 100 3.49 -0.10 -7.38
N ILE A 101 3.71 1.09 -6.81
CA ILE A 101 3.38 2.38 -7.43
C ILE A 101 4.19 2.60 -8.71
N ASN A 102 5.49 2.31 -8.68
CA ASN A 102 6.35 2.48 -9.85
C ASN A 102 5.94 1.56 -11.02
N ILE A 103 5.55 0.31 -10.73
CA ILE A 103 5.03 -0.62 -11.74
C ILE A 103 3.72 -0.10 -12.33
N ALA A 104 2.80 0.39 -11.48
CA ALA A 104 1.53 0.95 -11.93
C ALA A 104 1.72 2.19 -12.81
N ASN A 105 2.64 3.10 -12.43
CA ASN A 105 2.97 4.28 -13.23
C ASN A 105 3.54 3.90 -14.59
N LYS A 106 4.48 2.94 -14.64
CA LYS A 106 5.06 2.45 -15.89
C LYS A 106 4.02 1.77 -16.80
N ALA A 107 3.05 1.06 -16.23
CA ALA A 107 1.95 0.47 -16.99
C ALA A 107 1.04 1.55 -17.61
N ASN A 108 0.73 2.61 -16.86
CA ASN A 108 -0.05 3.74 -17.34
C ASN A 108 0.68 4.52 -18.46
N GLU A 109 1.99 4.71 -18.34
CA GLU A 109 2.82 5.34 -19.38
C GLU A 109 2.82 4.53 -20.69
N LEU A 110 2.87 3.20 -20.60
CA LEU A 110 2.80 2.31 -21.77
C LEU A 110 1.41 2.31 -22.40
N GLN A 111 0.33 2.41 -21.62
CA GLN A 111 -1.04 2.58 -22.14
C GLN A 111 -1.23 3.94 -22.82
N MET A 112 -0.72 5.01 -22.24
CA MET A 112 -0.78 6.37 -22.83
C MET A 112 0.02 6.45 -24.14
N ARG A 113 1.15 5.75 -24.24
CA ARG A 113 1.93 5.63 -25.50
C ARG A 113 1.31 4.67 -26.51
N GLY A 114 0.59 3.64 -26.06
CA GLY A 114 -0.15 2.71 -26.92
C GLY A 114 -1.47 3.28 -27.47
N GLY A 115 -2.03 4.32 -26.84
CA GLY A 115 -3.29 4.96 -27.23
C GLY A 115 -3.20 5.88 -28.47
N LEU A 116 -2.01 6.13 -29.02
CA LEU A 116 -1.83 6.92 -30.25
C LEU A 116 -1.72 6.06 -31.53
N ALA A 117 -1.69 4.73 -31.42
CA ALA A 117 -1.75 3.85 -32.58
C ALA A 117 -3.21 3.55 -32.92
N LYS A 118 -3.81 4.35 -33.82
CA LYS A 118 -5.03 3.95 -34.53
C LYS A 118 -4.80 2.52 -35.06
N PRO A 119 -5.73 1.57 -34.86
CA PRO A 119 -5.64 0.28 -35.54
C PRO A 119 -5.80 0.53 -37.04
N GLN A 120 -4.69 0.60 -37.78
CA GLN A 120 -4.72 0.48 -39.23
C GLN A 120 -5.25 -0.92 -39.53
N LYS A 121 -6.50 -0.98 -39.95
CA LYS A 121 -7.16 -2.18 -40.49
C LYS A 121 -6.31 -2.68 -41.68
N PRO A 122 -5.60 -3.82 -41.60
CA PRO A 122 -5.00 -4.38 -42.80
C PRO A 122 -6.15 -4.98 -43.61
N THR A 123 -6.66 -4.21 -44.57
CA THR A 123 -7.66 -4.70 -45.53
C THR A 123 -6.92 -5.49 -46.60
N ILE A 124 -6.56 -6.73 -46.30
CA ILE A 124 -6.29 -7.72 -47.33
C ILE A 124 -7.61 -8.48 -47.53
N LYS A 125 -8.37 -8.07 -48.55
CA LYS A 125 -9.50 -8.87 -49.05
C LYS A 125 -8.92 -9.94 -49.96
N LEU A 126 -8.71 -11.14 -49.43
CA LEU A 126 -8.47 -12.31 -50.27
C LEU A 126 -9.81 -12.69 -50.93
N LYS A 127 -9.99 -12.26 -52.19
CA LYS A 127 -11.07 -12.77 -53.03
C LYS A 127 -10.59 -14.05 -53.70
N THR A 128 -10.87 -15.19 -53.09
CA THR A 128 -10.89 -16.48 -53.78
C THR A 128 -12.33 -16.82 -54.09
N ASP A 129 -12.72 -16.54 -55.33
CA ASP A 129 -13.95 -17.04 -55.94
C ASP A 129 -13.59 -18.37 -56.62
N PHE A 130 -14.26 -19.46 -56.23
CA PHE A 130 -14.04 -20.80 -56.80
C PHE A 130 -15.21 -21.23 -57.69
N SER A 131 -16.02 -20.30 -58.18
CA SER A 131 -17.24 -20.61 -58.96
C SER A 131 -16.98 -21.14 -60.38
N ASN A 132 -15.81 -21.70 -60.67
CA ASN A 132 -15.47 -22.27 -61.99
C ASN A 132 -14.66 -23.59 -61.92
N PHE A 133 -14.69 -24.31 -60.80
CA PHE A 133 -14.21 -25.70 -60.80
C PHE A 133 -15.42 -26.64 -60.95
N GLN A 134 -15.59 -27.15 -62.17
CA GLN A 134 -16.51 -28.23 -62.53
C GLN A 134 -15.72 -29.35 -63.19
#